data_AF-X1IWD6-F1
#
_entry.id   AF-X1IWD6-F1
#
_cell.length_a   1.000
_cell.length_b   1.000
_cell.length_c   1.000
_cell.angle_alpha   90.00
_cell.angle_beta   90.00
_cell.angle_gamma   90.00
#
_symmetry.space_group_name_H-M   'P 1'
#
loop_
_entity.id
_entity.type
_entity.pdbx_description
1 polymer ?
#
loop_
_entity_poly.entity_id
_entity_poly.type
_entity_poly.pdbx_seq_one_letter_code
_entity_poly.pdbx_strand_id
1 'polypeptide(L)'
;QSNRYAGMENDTTSSSGQYRNLSPFILGKIPTYIQGLEAKNFENLWQFSKVYKEHLDKDGDPNDLWFKWRNWGWTQSRAQRYPMGKGSKPEYAYWDGEKLGYIDARKRIYAPIYAENVIKTDSFRRLKDIYDTGRIIVLRDYDAYDHQKLNLTLIDVINNPGKKMGHAFVLIMILTNMLEACIHS
;
A
#
# COMPACT_ATOMS: atom_id res chain seq x y z
N GLN A 1 7.42 14.32 -14.55
CA GLN A 1 8.90 14.38 -14.54
C GLN A 1 9.44 13.54 -15.69
N SER A 2 10.41 14.04 -16.44
CA SER A 2 11.11 13.28 -17.49
C SER A 2 12.04 12.24 -16.87
N ASN A 3 12.14 11.06 -17.48
CA ASN A 3 13.06 10.00 -17.10
C ASN A 3 14.51 10.45 -17.27
N ARG A 4 15.28 10.46 -16.17
CA ARG A 4 16.70 10.82 -16.20
C ARG A 4 17.65 9.62 -16.24
N TYR A 5 17.11 8.42 -16.03
CA TYR A 5 17.90 7.21 -15.87
C TYR A 5 18.07 6.42 -17.17
N ALA A 6 17.53 6.94 -18.29
CA ALA A 6 17.42 6.23 -19.58
C ALA A 6 16.82 4.81 -19.45
N GLY A 7 16.15 4.52 -18.34
CA GLY A 7 15.58 3.21 -18.01
C GLY A 7 14.21 3.01 -18.62
N MET A 8 13.72 1.78 -18.60
CA MET A 8 12.37 1.48 -19.03
C MET A 8 11.35 2.03 -18.01
N GLU A 9 10.51 2.99 -18.43
CA GLU A 9 9.40 3.46 -17.60
C GLU A 9 8.31 2.39 -17.55
N ASN A 10 7.95 1.97 -16.33
CA ASN A 10 6.86 1.05 -16.06
C ASN A 10 5.82 1.77 -15.19
N ASP A 11 4.68 2.10 -15.78
CA ASP A 11 3.54 2.62 -15.03
C ASP A 11 2.95 1.50 -14.17
N THR A 12 2.83 1.73 -12.87
CA THR A 12 2.29 0.75 -11.91
C THR A 12 0.89 1.14 -11.42
N THR A 13 0.30 2.18 -12.00
CA THR A 13 -1.04 2.66 -11.68
C THR A 13 -2.12 1.83 -12.38
N SER A 14 -3.40 2.06 -12.06
CA SER A 14 -4.51 1.26 -12.60
C SER A 14 -4.72 1.43 -14.12
N SER A 15 -4.12 2.44 -14.75
CA SER A 15 -4.21 2.70 -16.18
C SER A 15 -3.13 2.03 -17.02
N SER A 16 -2.19 1.32 -16.40
CA SER A 16 -0.95 0.86 -17.04
C SER A 16 -1.06 -0.37 -17.96
N GLY A 17 -2.26 -0.68 -18.45
CA GLY A 17 -2.51 -1.82 -19.34
C GLY A 17 -2.04 -3.14 -18.71
N GLN A 18 -0.92 -3.68 -19.18
CA GLN A 18 -0.36 -4.97 -18.73
C GLN A 18 0.15 -4.98 -17.28
N TYR A 19 0.41 -3.81 -16.68
CA TYR A 19 0.86 -3.70 -15.29
C TYR A 19 -0.26 -3.30 -14.32
N ARG A 20 -1.52 -3.27 -14.77
CA ARG A 20 -2.65 -2.77 -13.98
C ARG A 20 -2.84 -3.50 -12.65
N ASN A 21 -2.45 -4.78 -12.56
CA ASN A 21 -2.59 -5.58 -11.34
C ASN A 21 -1.52 -5.27 -10.29
N LEU A 22 -0.53 -4.42 -10.61
CA LEU A 22 0.35 -3.80 -9.61
C LEU A 22 -0.39 -2.70 -8.83
N SER A 23 -1.48 -2.15 -9.36
CA SER A 23 -2.19 -1.07 -8.70
C SER A 23 -2.98 -1.56 -7.48
N PRO A 24 -2.88 -0.90 -6.32
CA PRO A 24 -3.74 -1.12 -5.16
C PRO A 24 -5.25 -1.09 -5.47
N PHE A 25 -5.64 -0.37 -6.51
CA PHE A 25 -7.05 -0.20 -6.89
C PHE A 25 -7.62 -1.44 -7.59
N ILE A 26 -6.74 -2.29 -8.13
CA ILE A 26 -7.10 -3.48 -8.92
C ILE A 26 -6.71 -4.76 -8.18
N LEU A 27 -5.61 -4.75 -7.44
CA LEU A 27 -5.13 -5.89 -6.66
C LEU A 27 -6.23 -6.33 -5.67
N GLY A 28 -6.86 -7.47 -5.96
CA GLY A 28 -8.09 -7.91 -5.28
C GLY A 28 -8.00 -9.28 -4.64
N LYS A 29 -9.10 -9.69 -3.99
CA LYS A 29 -9.19 -10.90 -3.13
C LYS A 29 -8.15 -10.86 -2.01
N ILE A 30 -8.15 -9.77 -1.26
CA ILE A 30 -7.15 -9.54 -0.22
C ILE A 30 -7.68 -10.09 1.10
N PRO A 31 -7.00 -11.08 1.71
CA PRO A 31 -7.40 -11.60 3.01
C PRO A 31 -7.32 -10.51 4.07
N THR A 32 -8.22 -10.58 5.04
CA THR A 32 -8.19 -9.73 6.25
C THR A 32 -7.87 -10.60 7.47
N TYR A 33 -7.67 -9.98 8.63
CA TYR A 33 -7.54 -10.72 9.89
C TYR A 33 -8.84 -11.40 10.32
N ILE A 34 -9.98 -11.07 9.71
CA ILE A 34 -11.27 -11.70 10.00
C ILE A 34 -11.46 -12.88 9.07
N GLN A 35 -11.54 -14.08 9.65
CA GLN A 35 -11.73 -15.31 8.90
C GLN A 35 -13.00 -15.24 8.03
N GLY A 36 -12.85 -15.56 6.74
CA GLY A 36 -13.95 -15.55 5.77
C GLY A 36 -14.33 -14.17 5.23
N LEU A 37 -13.71 -13.09 5.70
CA LEU A 37 -13.91 -11.74 5.18
C LEU A 37 -12.69 -11.31 4.35
N GLU A 38 -12.93 -10.98 3.09
CA GLU A 38 -11.93 -10.49 2.15
C GLU A 38 -12.25 -9.06 1.73
N ALA A 39 -11.20 -8.23 1.62
CA ALA A 39 -11.31 -6.96 0.93
C ALA A 39 -11.27 -7.18 -0.59
N LYS A 40 -12.20 -6.56 -1.32
CA LYS A 40 -12.31 -6.73 -2.78
C LYS A 40 -11.14 -6.11 -3.54
N ASN A 41 -10.49 -5.09 -2.96
CA ASN A 41 -9.25 -4.52 -3.45
C ASN A 41 -8.37 -4.01 -2.29
N PHE A 42 -7.07 -3.91 -2.56
CA PHE A 42 -6.07 -3.52 -1.57
C PHE A 42 -6.24 -2.08 -1.08
N GLU A 43 -6.65 -1.16 -1.97
CA GLU A 43 -6.94 0.23 -1.58
C GLU A 43 -8.04 0.27 -0.50
N ASN A 44 -9.12 -0.50 -0.66
CA ASN A 44 -10.18 -0.56 0.33
C ASN A 44 -9.70 -1.21 1.62
N LEU A 45 -8.88 -2.28 1.56
CA LEU A 45 -8.27 -2.83 2.77
C LEU A 45 -7.55 -1.74 3.56
N TRP A 46 -6.66 -1.01 2.89
CA TRP A 46 -5.85 0.03 3.51
C TRP A 46 -6.68 1.18 4.05
N GLN A 47 -7.62 1.71 3.26
CA GLN A 47 -8.36 2.92 3.60
C GLN A 47 -9.37 2.67 4.72
N PHE A 48 -10.02 1.52 4.71
CA PHE A 48 -11.02 1.16 5.73
C PHE A 48 -10.41 0.53 6.98
N SER A 49 -9.09 0.27 7.00
CA SER A 49 -8.37 -0.03 8.24
C SER A 49 -8.09 1.22 9.09
N LYS A 50 -8.35 2.42 8.57
CA LYS A 50 -8.09 3.69 9.27
C LYS A 50 -9.26 4.06 10.17
N VAL A 51 -8.95 4.56 11.36
CA VAL A 51 -9.91 5.10 12.32
C VAL A 51 -9.83 6.62 12.29
N TYR A 52 -10.98 7.27 12.33
CA TYR A 52 -11.12 8.74 12.28
C TYR A 52 -11.84 9.21 13.53
N LYS A 53 -11.80 10.51 13.83
CA LYS A 53 -12.38 11.08 15.06
C LYS A 53 -13.84 10.69 15.33
N GLU A 54 -14.68 10.65 14.30
CA GLU A 54 -16.10 10.22 14.41
C GLU A 54 -16.31 8.72 14.63
N HIS A 55 -15.25 7.93 14.44
CA HIS A 55 -15.21 6.50 14.67
C HIS A 55 -14.69 6.13 16.06
N LEU A 56 -14.38 7.11 16.92
CA LEU A 56 -13.91 6.87 18.27
C LEU A 56 -15.08 6.81 19.28
N ASP A 57 -14.92 6.00 20.31
CA ASP A 57 -15.70 6.09 21.54
C ASP A 57 -15.03 7.04 22.56
N LYS A 58 -15.53 7.03 23.80
CA LYS A 58 -15.02 7.87 24.90
C LYS A 58 -13.60 7.51 25.36
N ASP A 59 -13.15 6.28 25.10
CA ASP A 59 -11.85 5.76 25.53
C ASP A 59 -10.83 5.83 24.36
N GLY A 60 -11.26 6.36 23.21
CA GLY A 60 -10.46 6.48 22.00
C GLY A 60 -10.27 5.15 21.28
N ASP A 61 -11.16 4.18 21.49
CA ASP A 61 -11.24 2.92 20.77
C ASP A 61 -12.21 3.04 19.58
N PRO A 62 -12.11 2.17 18.56
CA PRO A 62 -13.07 2.18 17.47
C PRO A 62 -14.46 1.80 18.00
N ASN A 63 -15.45 2.64 17.75
CA ASN A 63 -16.84 2.38 18.10
C ASN A 63 -17.51 1.40 17.11
N ASP A 64 -18.73 0.96 17.41
CA ASP A 64 -19.50 0.04 16.55
C ASP A 64 -19.71 0.54 15.12
N LEU A 65 -19.77 1.87 14.91
CA LEU A 65 -19.93 2.44 13.57
C LEU A 65 -18.69 2.18 12.73
N TRP A 66 -17.50 2.24 13.33
CA TRP A 66 -16.25 1.91 12.65
C TRP A 66 -16.26 0.46 12.14
N PHE A 67 -16.62 -0.50 12.98
CA PHE A 67 -16.64 -1.92 12.61
C PHE A 67 -17.61 -2.19 11.45
N LYS A 68 -18.78 -1.55 11.47
CA LYS A 68 -19.76 -1.60 10.37
C LYS A 68 -19.21 -0.95 9.09
N TRP A 69 -18.63 0.24 9.21
CA TRP A 69 -18.03 0.99 8.10
C TRP A 69 -16.86 0.24 7.46
N ARG A 70 -15.96 -0.35 8.26
CA ARG A 70 -14.85 -1.18 7.82
C ARG A 70 -15.32 -2.39 7.01
N ASN A 71 -16.26 -3.17 7.56
CA ASN A 71 -16.78 -4.36 6.89
C ASN A 71 -17.46 -4.02 5.56
N TRP A 72 -18.28 -2.95 5.56
CA TRP A 72 -18.89 -2.44 4.35
C TRP A 72 -17.83 -2.03 3.33
N GLY A 73 -16.83 -1.24 3.75
CA GLY A 73 -15.78 -0.72 2.90
C GLY A 73 -14.90 -1.78 2.24
N TRP A 74 -14.47 -2.77 3.02
CA TRP A 74 -13.71 -3.91 2.50
C TRP A 74 -14.48 -4.67 1.41
N THR A 75 -15.80 -4.79 1.54
CA THR A 75 -16.62 -5.52 0.56
C THR A 75 -16.97 -4.70 -0.69
N GLN A 76 -16.63 -3.41 -0.74
CA GLN A 76 -16.91 -2.57 -1.91
C GLN A 76 -16.00 -2.93 -3.09
N SER A 77 -16.58 -3.11 -4.27
CA SER A 77 -15.84 -3.43 -5.50
C SER A 77 -15.01 -2.25 -6.01
N ARG A 78 -15.52 -1.02 -5.87
CA ARG A 78 -14.83 0.20 -6.26
C ARG A 78 -13.80 0.59 -5.19
N ALA A 79 -12.55 0.81 -5.61
CA ALA A 79 -11.52 1.38 -4.77
C ALA A 79 -11.87 2.81 -4.33
N GLN A 80 -11.80 3.08 -3.03
CA GLN A 80 -12.13 4.36 -2.43
C GLN A 80 -10.88 5.03 -1.86
N ARG A 81 -10.26 5.93 -2.64
CA ARG A 81 -9.01 6.61 -2.23
C ARG A 81 -9.17 7.51 -1.01
N TYR A 82 -10.35 8.10 -0.84
CA TYR A 82 -10.66 9.09 0.19
C TYR A 82 -12.08 8.86 0.72
N PRO A 83 -12.35 7.75 1.43
CA PRO A 83 -13.71 7.41 1.85
C PRO A 83 -14.28 8.42 2.86
N MET A 84 -13.40 9.13 3.59
CA MET A 84 -13.75 10.22 4.51
C MET A 84 -13.50 11.62 3.93
N GLY A 85 -13.31 11.74 2.62
CA GLY A 85 -12.94 13.00 1.98
C GLY A 85 -11.43 13.26 1.93
N LYS A 86 -11.01 14.07 0.95
CA LYS A 86 -9.59 14.38 0.72
C LYS A 86 -9.08 15.32 1.81
N GLY A 87 -7.98 14.95 2.47
CA GLY A 87 -7.35 15.75 3.53
C GLY A 87 -7.76 15.34 4.95
N SER A 88 -8.74 14.44 5.08
CA SER A 88 -9.10 13.84 6.37
C SER A 88 -7.93 13.06 6.95
N LYS A 89 -7.62 13.34 8.21
CA LYS A 89 -6.50 12.74 8.94
C LYS A 89 -7.03 11.60 9.81
N PRO A 90 -6.53 10.37 9.62
CA PRO A 90 -6.83 9.29 10.54
C PRO A 90 -6.10 9.51 11.87
N GLU A 91 -6.70 9.02 12.96
CA GLU A 91 -6.09 9.02 14.29
C GLU A 91 -5.06 7.88 14.39
N TYR A 92 -5.42 6.71 13.88
CA TYR A 92 -4.56 5.52 13.75
C TYR A 92 -5.14 4.55 12.72
N ALA A 93 -4.44 3.45 12.43
CA ALA A 93 -5.03 2.29 11.78
C ALA A 93 -5.34 1.22 12.83
N TYR A 94 -6.47 0.53 12.71
CA TYR A 94 -6.83 -0.58 13.59
C TYR A 94 -6.72 -1.90 12.85
N TRP A 95 -5.96 -2.83 13.42
CA TRP A 95 -5.74 -4.15 12.83
C TRP A 95 -5.66 -5.20 13.93
N ASP A 96 -6.55 -6.19 13.87
CA ASP A 96 -6.56 -7.36 14.75
C ASP A 96 -6.42 -7.06 16.26
N GLY A 97 -7.22 -6.11 16.77
CA GLY A 97 -7.16 -5.72 18.19
C GLY A 97 -6.20 -4.59 18.51
N GLU A 98 -5.38 -4.16 17.55
CA GLU A 98 -4.29 -3.23 17.81
C GLU A 98 -4.46 -1.86 17.15
N LYS A 99 -4.07 -0.80 17.87
CA LYS A 99 -3.97 0.57 17.37
C LYS A 99 -2.56 0.80 16.83
N LEU A 100 -2.44 1.04 15.54
CA LEU A 100 -1.18 1.19 14.84
C LEU A 100 -0.99 2.65 14.42
N GLY A 101 0.14 3.22 14.83
CA GLY A 101 0.61 4.48 14.29
C GLY A 101 0.89 4.38 12.80
N TYR A 102 1.10 5.53 12.14
CA TYR A 102 1.22 5.57 10.68
C TYR A 102 2.35 4.68 10.12
N ILE A 103 3.50 4.63 10.80
CA ILE A 103 4.64 3.81 10.39
C ILE A 103 4.38 2.33 10.66
N ASP A 104 3.87 1.98 11.85
CA ASP A 104 3.56 0.60 12.20
C ASP A 104 2.49 0.02 11.27
N ALA A 105 1.48 0.82 10.90
CA ALA A 105 0.47 0.43 9.94
C ALA A 105 1.06 0.13 8.55
N ARG A 106 2.11 0.85 8.13
CA ARG A 106 2.81 0.51 6.87
C ARG A 106 3.51 -0.83 6.97
N LYS A 107 4.20 -1.08 8.09
CA LYS A 107 5.03 -2.27 8.29
C LYS A 107 4.21 -3.53 8.58
N ARG A 108 3.04 -3.39 9.21
CA ARG A 108 2.18 -4.51 9.62
C ARG A 108 1.01 -4.77 8.69
N ILE A 109 0.50 -3.74 8.02
CA ILE A 109 -0.64 -3.87 7.10
C ILE A 109 -0.19 -3.65 5.67
N TYR A 110 0.30 -2.44 5.35
CA TYR A 110 0.43 -2.03 3.95
C TYR A 110 1.46 -2.84 3.17
N ALA A 111 2.73 -2.81 3.59
CA ALA A 111 3.83 -3.44 2.87
C ALA A 111 3.70 -4.99 2.81
N PRO A 112 3.51 -5.72 3.93
CA PRO A 112 3.47 -7.18 3.87
C PRO A 112 2.25 -7.70 3.11
N ILE A 113 1.05 -7.19 3.40
CA ILE A 113 -0.17 -7.69 2.73
C ILE A 113 -0.16 -7.33 1.24
N TYR A 114 0.34 -6.15 0.87
CA TYR A 114 0.50 -5.82 -0.56
C TYR A 114 1.48 -6.78 -1.23
N ALA A 115 2.65 -7.02 -0.61
CA ALA A 115 3.67 -7.90 -1.14
C ALA A 115 3.16 -9.33 -1.35
N GLU A 116 2.56 -9.93 -0.33
CA GLU A 116 2.02 -11.30 -0.36
C GLU A 116 0.99 -11.52 -1.48
N ASN A 117 0.28 -10.47 -1.89
CA ASN A 117 -0.75 -10.55 -2.91
C ASN A 117 -0.22 -10.15 -4.30
N VAL A 118 0.61 -9.11 -4.40
CA VAL A 118 1.11 -8.63 -5.69
C VAL A 118 2.02 -9.65 -6.35
N ILE A 119 2.83 -10.40 -5.59
CA ILE A 119 3.76 -11.40 -6.12
C ILE A 119 3.06 -12.53 -6.88
N LYS A 120 1.77 -12.75 -6.60
CA LYS A 120 0.95 -13.79 -7.24
C LYS A 120 0.42 -13.35 -8.61
N THR A 121 0.60 -12.09 -8.99
CA THR A 121 0.02 -11.54 -10.23
C THR A 121 0.93 -11.74 -11.44
N ASP A 122 0.32 -11.89 -12.62
CA ASP A 122 1.05 -11.90 -13.90
C ASP A 122 1.85 -10.61 -14.13
N SER A 123 1.31 -9.47 -13.69
CA SER A 123 1.97 -8.18 -13.83
C SER A 123 3.26 -8.12 -13.02
N PHE A 124 3.28 -8.68 -11.81
CA PHE A 124 4.49 -8.75 -11.00
C PHE A 124 5.52 -9.69 -11.61
N ARG A 125 5.10 -10.88 -12.07
CA ARG A 125 6.01 -11.81 -12.76
C ARG A 125 6.73 -11.13 -13.92
N ARG A 126 5.97 -10.46 -14.80
CA ARG A 126 6.54 -9.72 -15.94
C ARG A 126 7.50 -8.62 -15.50
N LEU A 127 7.16 -7.88 -14.44
CA LEU A 127 8.05 -6.86 -13.90
C LEU A 127 9.35 -7.48 -13.37
N LYS A 128 9.25 -8.59 -12.65
CA LYS A 128 10.39 -9.33 -12.13
C LYS A 128 11.26 -9.89 -13.26
N ASP A 129 10.67 -10.45 -14.32
CA ASP A 129 11.41 -10.95 -15.47
C ASP A 129 12.26 -9.83 -16.10
N ILE A 130 11.72 -8.61 -16.22
CA ILE A 130 12.48 -7.46 -16.75
C ILE A 130 13.59 -7.07 -15.78
N TYR A 131 13.33 -7.06 -14.47
CA TYR A 131 14.33 -6.74 -13.46
C TYR A 131 15.50 -7.72 -13.49
N ASP A 132 15.20 -9.02 -13.61
CA ASP A 132 16.19 -10.10 -13.61
C ASP A 132 17.11 -10.06 -14.85
N THR A 133 16.73 -9.35 -15.93
CA THR A 133 17.62 -9.10 -17.07
C THR A 133 18.74 -8.07 -16.80
N GLY A 134 18.74 -7.44 -15.63
CA GLY A 134 19.71 -6.39 -15.27
C GLY A 134 19.41 -5.03 -15.89
N ARG A 135 18.22 -4.84 -16.46
CA ARG A 135 17.79 -3.56 -17.05
C ARG A 135 17.48 -2.54 -15.95
N ILE A 136 17.77 -1.28 -16.23
CA ILE A 136 17.32 -0.16 -15.40
C ILE A 136 15.81 0.03 -15.60
N ILE A 137 15.07 -0.01 -14.49
CA ILE A 137 13.61 0.16 -14.45
C ILE A 137 13.26 1.41 -13.66
N VAL A 138 12.33 2.21 -14.17
CA VAL A 138 11.73 3.32 -13.45
C VAL A 138 10.26 3.01 -13.19
N LEU A 139 9.90 2.83 -11.92
CA LEU A 139 8.50 2.62 -11.52
C LEU A 139 7.79 3.96 -11.35
N ARG A 140 6.61 4.11 -11.96
CA ARG A 140 5.77 5.31 -11.83
C ARG A 140 4.58 5.03 -10.92
N ASP A 141 4.38 5.93 -9.97
CA ASP A 141 3.31 5.92 -8.97
C ASP A 141 3.05 7.37 -8.52
N TYR A 142 1.79 7.70 -8.25
CA TYR A 142 1.35 9.02 -7.82
C TYR A 142 1.93 9.44 -6.47
N ASP A 143 2.21 8.48 -5.59
CA ASP A 143 2.69 8.73 -4.23
C ASP A 143 4.16 8.28 -4.05
N ALA A 144 4.88 8.05 -5.16
CA ALA A 144 6.31 7.78 -5.19
C ALA A 144 7.15 9.02 -5.51
N TYR A 145 8.45 8.92 -5.23
CA TYR A 145 9.46 9.92 -5.53
C TYR A 145 10.82 9.26 -5.70
N ASP A 146 11.77 9.99 -6.27
CA ASP A 146 13.14 9.54 -6.46
C ASP A 146 13.89 9.54 -5.11
N HIS A 147 13.85 8.41 -4.40
CA HIS A 147 14.48 8.28 -3.08
C HIS A 147 16.01 8.30 -3.17
N GLN A 148 16.59 7.80 -4.27
CA GLN A 148 18.04 7.80 -4.49
C GLN A 148 18.58 9.22 -4.60
N LYS A 149 17.90 10.09 -5.37
CA LYS A 149 18.26 11.52 -5.45
C LYS A 149 18.15 12.25 -4.12
N LEU A 150 17.27 11.78 -3.23
CA LEU A 150 17.11 12.33 -1.89
C LEU A 150 18.08 11.73 -0.86
N ASN A 151 18.97 10.82 -1.28
CA ASN A 151 19.86 10.05 -0.40
C ASN A 151 19.10 9.31 0.71
N LEU A 152 17.91 8.78 0.38
CA LEU A 152 17.10 7.98 1.30
C LEU A 152 17.22 6.50 0.93
N THR A 153 17.51 5.67 1.92
CA THR A 153 17.39 4.20 1.79
C THR A 153 15.92 3.77 1.80
N LEU A 154 15.63 2.53 1.43
CA LEU A 154 14.26 2.00 1.53
C LEU A 154 13.77 1.91 3.00
N ILE A 155 14.70 1.70 3.93
CA ILE A 155 14.46 1.78 5.37
C ILE A 155 14.04 3.21 5.76
N ASP A 156 14.74 4.23 5.26
CA ASP A 156 14.33 5.62 5.52
C ASP A 156 12.95 5.91 4.92
N VAL A 157 12.68 5.42 3.71
CA VAL A 157 11.39 5.63 3.03
C VAL A 157 10.22 5.07 3.84
N ILE A 158 10.31 3.80 4.29
CA ILE A 158 9.20 3.18 5.03
C ILE A 158 9.00 3.84 6.40
N ASN A 159 10.08 4.29 7.04
CA ASN A 159 10.08 4.93 8.35
C ASN A 159 9.81 6.44 8.33
N ASN A 160 9.64 7.07 7.16
CA ASN A 160 9.44 8.51 7.09
C ASN A 160 7.97 8.90 7.29
N PRO A 161 7.58 9.55 8.42
CA PRO A 161 6.20 9.96 8.65
C PRO A 161 5.80 11.19 7.84
N GLY A 162 6.77 12.01 7.41
CA GLY A 162 6.55 13.27 6.69
C GLY A 162 6.46 13.11 5.17
N LYS A 163 6.71 11.92 4.63
CA LYS A 163 6.59 11.63 3.20
C LYS A 163 5.59 10.51 2.97
N LYS A 164 4.84 10.62 1.87
CA LYS A 164 3.99 9.53 1.40
C LYS A 164 4.84 8.33 0.98
N MET A 165 4.26 7.14 1.03
CA MET A 165 4.91 5.92 0.55
C MET A 165 3.91 5.22 -0.37
N GLY A 166 4.10 5.39 -1.68
CA GLY A 166 3.34 4.66 -2.69
C GLY A 166 3.73 3.18 -2.75
N HIS A 167 2.90 2.36 -3.41
CA HIS A 167 3.13 0.93 -3.58
C HIS A 167 4.37 0.61 -4.43
N ALA A 168 4.81 1.54 -5.29
CA ALA A 168 6.04 1.37 -6.04
C ALA A 168 7.27 1.14 -5.14
N PHE A 169 7.31 1.71 -3.94
CA PHE A 169 8.40 1.42 -2.99
C PHE A 169 8.36 -0.02 -2.49
N VAL A 170 7.17 -0.57 -2.23
CA VAL A 170 7.03 -1.97 -1.84
C VAL A 170 7.47 -2.89 -2.98
N LEU A 171 7.14 -2.56 -4.24
CA LEU A 171 7.66 -3.28 -5.40
C LEU A 171 9.19 -3.27 -5.45
N ILE A 172 9.84 -2.12 -5.23
CA ILE A 172 11.31 -2.03 -5.17
C ILE A 172 11.84 -2.90 -4.02
N MET A 173 11.22 -2.85 -2.84
CA MET A 173 11.62 -3.66 -1.69
C MET A 173 11.57 -5.16 -2.01
N ILE A 174 10.54 -5.64 -2.72
CA ILE A 174 10.44 -7.05 -3.11
C ILE A 174 11.50 -7.39 -4.16
N LEU A 175 11.63 -6.59 -5.23
CA LEU A 175 12.58 -6.86 -6.32
C LEU A 175 14.04 -6.88 -5.82
N THR A 176 14.36 -6.05 -4.83
CA THR A 176 15.70 -5.93 -4.23
C THR A 176 15.90 -6.82 -3.00
N ASN A 177 14.92 -7.66 -2.65
CA ASN A 177 14.96 -8.54 -1.47
C ASN A 177 15.19 -7.80 -0.14
N MET A 178 14.67 -6.57 -0.05
CA MET A 178 14.80 -5.66 1.10
C MET A 178 13.54 -5.58 1.97
N LEU A 179 12.44 -6.26 1.60
CA LEU A 179 11.15 -6.14 2.29
C LEU A 179 11.26 -6.45 3.79
N GLU A 180 11.82 -7.61 4.14
CA GLU A 180 11.97 -8.06 5.54
C GLU A 180 12.79 -7.06 6.37
N ALA A 181 13.95 -6.63 5.84
CA ALA A 181 14.77 -5.62 6.49
C ALA A 181 14.01 -4.30 6.69
N CYS A 182 13.16 -3.89 5.74
CA CYS A 182 12.39 -2.66 5.86
C CYS A 182 11.27 -2.77 6.92
N ILE A 183 10.51 -3.87 6.94
CA ILE A 183 9.38 -4.04 7.88
C ILE A 183 9.84 -4.30 9.32
N HIS A 184 11.07 -4.78 9.53
CA HIS A 184 11.66 -5.03 10.85
C HIS A 184 12.68 -3.98 11.33
N SER A 185 12.92 -2.94 10.52
CA SER A 185 13.80 -1.80 10.88
C SER A 185 13.21 -0.85 11.91
#